data_AF-A0A2E8GKZ6-F1
#
_entry.id   AF-A0A2E8GKZ6-F1
#
_cell.length_a   1.000
_cell.length_b   1.000
_cell.length_c   1.000
_cell.angle_alpha   90.00
_cell.angle_beta   90.00
_cell.angle_gamma   90.00
#
_symmetry.space_group_name_H-M   'P 1'
#
loop_
_entity.id
_entity.type
_entity.pdbx_description
1 polymer ?
#
loop_
_entity_poly.entity_id
_entity_poly.type
_entity_poly.pdbx_seq_one_letter_code
_entity_poly.pdbx_strand_id
1 'polypeptide(L)' 'MAARLLESNAYNDVADYRISPTEDILNNDDALDLWLRQTVGTARPVSGTCKMGPVSDPMTVVD' A
#
# COMPACT_ATOMS: atom_id res chain seq x y z
N MET A 1 -9.03 7.05 -4.25
CA MET A 1 -8.65 8.34 -3.62
C MET A 1 -7.23 8.75 -4.00
N ALA A 2 -6.19 7.94 -3.74
CA ALA A 2 -4.80 8.29 -4.07
C ALA A 2 -4.56 8.57 -5.57
N ALA A 3 -5.11 7.78 -6.48
CA ALA A 3 -4.95 7.97 -7.93
C ALA A 3 -5.49 9.32 -8.46
N ARG A 4 -6.48 9.91 -7.76
CA ARG A 4 -7.10 11.20 -8.11
C ARG A 4 -6.38 12.41 -7.50
N LEU A 5 -5.38 12.19 -6.65
CA LEU A 5 -4.64 13.29 -6.01
C LEU A 5 -3.95 14.17 -7.05
N LEU A 6 -3.37 13.54 -8.08
CA LEU A 6 -2.71 14.22 -9.20
C LEU A 6 -3.68 14.97 -10.12
N GLU A 7 -4.98 14.69 -10.05
CA GLU A 7 -6.02 15.38 -10.83
C GLU A 7 -6.51 16.66 -10.13
N SER A 8 -6.03 16.95 -8.92
CA SER A 8 -6.42 18.15 -8.19
C SER A 8 -5.68 19.38 -8.68
N ASN A 9 -6.32 20.55 -8.58
CA ASN A 9 -5.77 21.83 -9.03
C ASN A 9 -4.38 22.15 -8.45
N ALA A 10 -4.05 21.61 -7.27
CA ALA A 10 -2.76 21.81 -6.62
C ALA A 10 -1.57 21.21 -7.40
N TYR A 11 -1.83 20.28 -8.32
CA TYR A 11 -0.81 19.57 -9.09
C TYR A 11 -0.76 19.97 -10.57
N ASN A 12 -1.66 20.84 -11.05
CA ASN A 12 -1.75 21.21 -12.48
C ASN A 12 -0.45 21.77 -13.07
N ASP A 13 0.35 22.49 -12.28
CA ASP A 13 1.59 23.13 -12.76
C ASP A 13 2.83 22.22 -12.63
N VAL A 14 2.70 21.05 -11.99
CA VAL A 14 3.84 20.18 -11.64
C VAL A 14 3.69 18.74 -12.11
N ALA A 15 2.47 18.29 -12.41
CA ALA A 15 2.17 16.95 -12.91
C ALA A 15 1.65 17.03 -14.35
N ASP A 16 2.33 16.35 -15.26
CA ASP A 16 1.89 16.21 -16.66
C ASP A 16 0.84 15.08 -16.76
N TYR A 17 1.23 13.86 -16.38
CA TYR A 17 0.33 12.71 -16.32
C TYR A 17 0.82 11.65 -15.32
N ARG A 18 -0.08 10.73 -14.93
CA ARG A 18 0.24 9.61 -14.04
C ARG A 18 0.99 8.51 -14.80
N ILE A 19 2.18 8.13 -14.32
CA ILE A 19 3.03 7.11 -14.96
C ILE A 19 2.52 5.68 -14.68
N SER A 20 2.15 5.39 -13.43
CA SER A 20 1.61 4.08 -13.04
C SER A 20 0.83 4.18 -11.71
N PRO A 21 -0.08 3.23 -11.43
CA PRO A 21 -0.69 2.30 -12.39
C PRO A 21 -1.50 3.06 -13.47
N THR A 22 -1.67 2.43 -14.64
CA THR A 22 -2.43 3.01 -15.75
C THR A 22 -3.93 2.99 -15.47
N GLU A 23 -4.71 3.70 -16.28
CA GLU A 23 -6.17 3.75 -16.15
C GLU A 23 -6.81 2.36 -16.39
N ASP A 24 -6.31 1.57 -17.35
CA ASP A 24 -6.80 0.21 -17.59
C ASP A 24 -6.58 -0.72 -16.39
N ILE A 25 -5.44 -0.57 -15.70
CA ILE A 25 -5.13 -1.32 -14.48
C ILE A 25 -6.04 -0.87 -13.34
N LEU A 26 -6.26 0.44 -13.19
CA LEU A 26 -7.11 0.98 -12.12
C LEU A 26 -8.60 0.63 -12.27
N ASN A 27 -9.07 0.40 -13.50
CA ASN A 27 -10.48 0.07 -13.78
C ASN A 27 -10.77 -1.43 -13.73
N ASN A 28 -9.79 -2.28 -13.38
CA ASN A 28 -9.94 -3.72 -13.28
C ASN A 28 -9.25 -4.26 -12.02
N ASP A 29 -10.04 -4.80 -11.09
CA ASP A 29 -9.54 -5.29 -9.80
C ASP A 29 -8.49 -6.41 -9.95
N ASP A 30 -8.68 -7.36 -10.89
CA ASP A 30 -7.72 -8.44 -11.11
C ASP A 30 -6.39 -7.91 -11.65
N ALA A 31 -6.44 -6.90 -12.52
CA ALA A 31 -5.25 -6.24 -13.06
C ALA A 31 -4.53 -5.42 -11.98
N LEU A 32 -5.29 -4.73 -11.13
CA LEU A 32 -4.77 -3.97 -10.01
C LEU A 32 -4.10 -4.87 -8.97
N ASP A 33 -4.71 -6.00 -8.63
CA ASP A 33 -4.15 -7.01 -7.74
C ASP A 33 -2.84 -7.58 -8.27
N LEU A 34 -2.78 -7.89 -9.56
CA LEU A 34 -1.55 -8.36 -10.20
C LEU A 34 -0.45 -7.28 -10.15
N TRP A 35 -0.79 -6.03 -10.46
CA TRP A 35 0.15 -4.92 -10.41
C TRP A 35 0.70 -4.69 -8.99
N LEU A 36 -0.15 -4.75 -7.96
CA LEU A 36 0.27 -4.63 -6.57
C LEU A 36 1.24 -5.75 -6.19
N ARG A 37 0.95 -7.00 -6.55
CA ARG A 37 1.85 -8.14 -6.27
C ARG A 37 3.22 -7.99 -6.92
N GLN A 38 3.30 -7.31 -8.07
CA GLN A 38 4.55 -7.10 -8.79
C GLN A 38 5.34 -5.88 -8.29
N THR A 39 4.68 -4.89 -7.69
CA THR A 39 5.30 -3.58 -7.41
C THR A 39 5.36 -3.20 -5.94
N VAL A 40 4.60 -3.87 -5.07
CA VAL A 40 4.53 -3.52 -3.65
C VAL A 40 5.90 -3.63 -2.98
N GLY A 41 6.30 -2.56 -2.30
CA GLY A 41 7.49 -2.49 -1.46
C GLY A 41 7.12 -2.28 0.01
N THR A 42 8.10 -2.45 0.89
CA THR A 42 7.95 -2.15 2.32
C THR A 42 8.75 -0.92 2.72
N ALA A 43 8.18 -0.08 3.59
CA ALA A 43 8.90 0.99 4.28
C ALA A 43 9.87 0.45 5.35
N ARG A 44 9.98 -0.88 5.50
CA ARG A 44 10.81 -1.61 6.46
C ARG A 44 10.49 -1.41 7.97
N PRO A 45 9.26 -1.12 8.42
CA PRO A 45 8.92 -1.17 9.84
C PRO A 45 8.66 -2.62 10.28
N VAL A 46 9.70 -3.45 10.33
CA VAL A 46 9.56 -4.86 10.73
C VAL A 46 9.45 -4.94 12.25
N SER A 47 8.38 -5.56 12.76
CA SER A 47 8.13 -5.74 14.20
C SER A 47 7.26 -6.98 14.45
N GLY A 48 7.05 -7.34 15.72
CA GLY A 48 6.09 -8.38 16.12
C GLY A 48 6.59 -9.83 16.10
N THR A 49 7.88 -10.08 15.87
CA THR A 49 8.45 -11.44 15.90
C THR A 49 8.49 -12.06 17.31
N CYS A 50 8.59 -11.24 18.36
CA CYS A 50 8.41 -11.60 19.77
C CYS A 50 7.25 -10.80 20.36
N LYS A 51 6.02 -11.16 20.00
CA LYS A 51 4.82 -10.41 20.39
C LYS A 51 4.63 -10.42 21.91
N MET A 52 4.45 -9.23 22.49
CA MET A 52 4.01 -9.07 23.88
C MET A 52 2.50 -9.33 24.01
N GLY A 53 2.07 -9.97 25.09
CA GLY A 53 0.66 -10.27 25.30
C GLY A 53 0.36 -10.83 26.69
N PRO A 54 -0.93 -11.02 27.02
CA PRO A 54 -1.31 -11.58 28.31
C PRO A 54 -0.88 -13.05 28.43
N VAL A 55 -0.67 -13.52 29.66
CA VAL A 55 -0.32 -14.92 29.97
C VAL A 55 -1.38 -15.92 29.47
N SER A 56 -2.63 -15.48 29.31
CA SER A 56 -3.71 -16.31 28.75
C SER A 56 -3.61 -16.53 27.25
N ASP A 57 -2.82 -15.72 26.52
CA ASP A 57 -2.61 -15.88 25.08
C ASP A 57 -1.47 -16.89 24.85
N PRO A 58 -1.77 -18.10 24.34
CA PRO A 58 -0.77 -19.15 24.15
C PRO A 58 0.28 -18.82 23.08
N MET A 59 0.09 -17.74 22.30
CA MET A 59 1.02 -17.28 21.26
C MET A 59 1.91 -16.10 21.71
N THR A 60 1.80 -15.68 22.97
CA THR A 60 2.65 -14.65 23.57
C THR A 60 4.08 -15.14 23.72
N VAL A 61 5.05 -14.29 23.38
CA VAL A 61 6.48 -14.57 23.61
C VAL A 61 6.98 -13.91 24.89
N VAL A 62 6.42 -12.75 25.26
CA VAL A 62 6.81 -11.96 26.44
C VAL A 62 5.56 -11.35 27.09
N ASP A 63 5.48 -11.33 28.42
CA ASP A 63 4.33 -10.81 29.19
C ASP A 63 4.51 -9.36 29.69
#